data_AF-A0A937W311-F1
#
_entry.id   AF-A0A937W311-F1
#
_cell.length_a   1.000
_cell.length_b   1.000
_cell.length_c   1.000
_cell.angle_alpha   90.00
_cell.angle_beta   90.00
_cell.angle_gamma   90.00
#
_symmetry.space_group_name_H-M   'P 1'
#
loop_
_entity.id
_entity.type
_entity.pdbx_description
1 polymer ?
#
loop_
_entity_poly.entity_id
_entity_poly.type
_entity_poly.pdbx_seq_one_letter_code
_entity_poly.pdbx_strand_id
1 'polypeptide(L)'
;MQPSEPQECNVLIYLLAHRERVVSKHALRERLCPDQHVTEATLTQRLMAIRRALGDTGRAQRYIRTVPGRGYRFVAPVVASRVLPTPSTWSHTVILSQ
;
A
#
# COMPACT_ATOMS: atom_id res chain seq x y z
N MET A 1 12.02 19.96 2.89
CA MET A 1 11.02 19.10 3.56
C MET A 1 10.22 18.40 2.47
N GLN A 2 10.65 17.20 2.06
CA GLN A 2 9.89 16.43 1.07
C GLN A 2 8.53 16.07 1.68
N PRO A 3 7.41 16.10 0.92
CA PRO A 3 6.15 15.61 1.43
C PRO A 3 6.34 14.13 1.78
N SER A 4 6.27 13.79 3.07
CA SER A 4 6.26 12.40 3.48
C SER A 4 5.01 11.77 2.87
N GLU A 5 5.19 10.74 2.05
CA GLU A 5 4.07 9.94 1.55
C GLU A 5 3.14 9.59 2.74
N PRO A 6 1.80 9.70 2.58
CA PRO A 6 0.89 9.40 3.67
C PRO A 6 1.20 8.00 4.20
N GLN A 7 1.63 7.91 5.45
CA GLN A 7 2.17 6.66 5.99
C GLN A 7 1.09 5.54 6.09
N GLU A 8 -0.19 5.88 5.94
CA GLU A 8 -1.28 4.94 5.67
C GLU A 8 -1.11 4.17 4.35
N CYS A 9 -0.61 4.84 3.31
CA CYS A 9 -0.29 4.24 2.02
C CYS A 9 0.77 3.14 2.17
N ASN A 10 1.78 3.37 3.02
CA ASN A 10 2.83 2.38 3.29
C ASN A 10 2.28 1.09 3.94
N VAL A 11 1.30 1.19 4.84
CA VAL A 11 0.62 0.01 5.41
C VAL A 11 -0.04 -0.80 4.30
N LEU A 12 -0.80 -0.14 3.41
CA LEU A 12 -1.52 -0.80 2.34
C LEU A 12 -0.57 -1.46 1.33
N ILE A 13 0.49 -0.75 0.92
CA ILE A 13 1.54 -1.27 0.03
C ILE A 13 2.17 -2.52 0.64
N TYR A 14 2.52 -2.49 1.94
CA TYR A 14 3.12 -3.64 2.61
C TYR A 14 2.18 -4.85 2.69
N LEU A 15 0.88 -4.62 2.93
CA LEU A 15 -0.12 -5.69 2.89
C LEU A 15 -0.32 -6.26 1.48
N LEU A 16 -0.28 -5.42 0.45
CA LEU A 16 -0.39 -5.84 -0.96
C LEU A 16 0.81 -6.67 -1.42
N ALA A 17 2.02 -6.27 -0.99
CA ALA A 17 3.28 -6.96 -1.26
C ALA A 17 3.35 -8.33 -0.55
N HIS A 18 2.56 -8.54 0.49
CA HIS A 18 2.51 -9.78 1.27
C HIS A 18 1.12 -10.42 1.32
N ARG A 19 0.31 -10.19 0.27
CA ARG A 19 -1.10 -10.61 0.20
C ARG A 19 -1.31 -12.13 0.27
N GLU A 20 -0.28 -12.91 -0.01
CA GLU A 20 -0.26 -14.37 0.09
C GLU A 20 -0.23 -14.90 1.54
N ARG A 21 0.06 -14.04 2.52
CA ARG A 21 0.21 -14.44 3.93
C ARG A 21 -0.45 -13.45 4.90
N VAL A 22 -0.54 -13.86 6.16
CA VAL A 22 -0.94 -12.96 7.25
C VAL A 22 0.29 -12.17 7.70
N VAL A 23 0.15 -10.85 7.78
CA VAL A 23 1.16 -9.94 8.32
C VAL A 23 0.82 -9.63 9.77
N SER A 24 1.79 -9.81 10.67
CA SER A 24 1.58 -9.56 12.09
C SER A 24 1.50 -8.07 12.42
N LYS A 25 0.80 -7.75 13.52
CA LYS A 25 0.78 -6.39 14.06
C LYS A 25 2.20 -5.87 14.34
N HIS A 26 3.06 -6.74 14.86
CA HIS A 26 4.45 -6.39 15.18
C HIS A 26 5.23 -6.02 13.92
N ALA A 27 5.17 -6.85 12.88
CA ALA A 27 5.86 -6.59 11.61
C ALA A 27 5.37 -5.29 10.94
N LEU A 28 4.07 -4.99 11.03
CA LEU A 28 3.53 -3.72 10.54
C LEU A 28 4.08 -2.52 11.32
N ARG A 29 4.26 -2.64 12.63
CA ARG A 29 4.78 -1.55 13.46
C ARG A 29 6.27 -1.32 13.22
N GLU A 30 7.07 -2.38 13.15
CA GLU A 30 8.53 -2.28 12.91
C GLU A 30 8.86 -1.73 11.51
N ARG A 31 8.19 -2.23 10.47
CA ARG A 31 8.59 -1.94 9.09
C ARG A 31 8.20 -0.53 8.63
N LEU A 32 7.12 0.01 9.16
CA LEU A 32 6.50 1.25 8.65
C LEU A 32 6.99 2.51 9.36
N CYS A 33 7.68 2.36 10.48
CA CYS A 33 8.34 3.46 11.17
C CYS A 33 9.43 2.93 12.11
N PRO A 34 10.62 2.63 11.57
CA PRO A 34 11.78 2.31 12.41
C PRO A 34 12.11 3.45 13.40
N ASP A 35 11.80 4.71 13.06
CA ASP A 35 12.15 5.89 13.86
C ASP A 35 10.99 6.49 14.68
N GLN A 36 9.76 5.98 14.55
CA GLN A 36 8.63 6.44 15.37
C GLN A 36 7.95 5.25 16.04
N HIS A 37 7.78 5.32 17.35
CA HIS A 37 7.04 4.33 18.12
C HIS A 37 5.56 4.32 17.71
N VAL A 38 5.21 3.54 16.69
CA VAL A 38 3.81 3.33 16.29
C VAL A 38 3.13 2.46 17.36
N THR A 39 2.13 3.03 18.03
CA THR A 39 1.30 2.29 19.00
C THR A 39 0.29 1.40 18.28
N GLU A 40 -0.32 0.46 19.01
CA GLU A 40 -1.44 -0.33 18.46
C GLU A 40 -2.63 0.55 18.05
N ALA A 41 -2.91 1.61 18.81
CA ALA A 41 -4.00 2.54 18.51
C ALA A 41 -3.75 3.26 17.17
N THR A 42 -2.52 3.74 16.96
CA THR A 42 -2.11 4.40 15.71
C THR A 42 -2.20 3.44 14.52
N LEU A 43 -1.75 2.18 14.66
CA LEU A 43 -1.91 1.17 13.59
C LEU A 43 -3.39 0.92 13.28
N THR A 44 -4.23 0.84 14.31
CA THR A 44 -5.67 0.62 14.16
C THR A 44 -6.34 1.78 13.43
N GLN A 45 -6.01 3.03 13.77
CA GLN A 45 -6.52 4.23 13.08
C GLN A 45 -6.15 4.24 11.60
N ARG A 46 -4.90 3.92 11.27
CA ARG A 46 -4.44 3.82 9.87
C ARG A 46 -5.23 2.75 9.10
N LEU A 47 -5.44 1.58 9.70
CA LEU A 47 -6.24 0.52 9.08
C LEU A 47 -7.70 0.93 8.88
N MET A 48 -8.27 1.73 9.79
CA MET A 48 -9.61 2.28 9.61
C MET A 48 -9.66 3.28 8.45
N ALA A 49 -8.67 4.16 8.34
CA ALA A 49 -8.57 5.13 7.24
C ALA A 49 -8.44 4.42 5.88
N ILE A 50 -7.57 3.41 5.79
CA ILE A 50 -7.42 2.59 4.58
C ILE A 50 -8.72 1.88 4.21
N ARG A 51 -9.38 1.26 5.20
CA ARG A 51 -10.69 0.62 4.97
C ARG A 51 -11.70 1.61 4.42
N ARG A 52 -11.81 2.81 5.01
CA ARG A 52 -12.70 3.87 4.53
C ARG A 52 -12.40 4.26 3.08
N ALA A 53 -11.13 4.45 2.73
CA ALA A 53 -10.71 4.79 1.37
C ALA A 53 -11.08 3.70 0.35
N LEU A 54 -11.05 2.43 0.75
CA LEU A 54 -11.42 1.28 -0.09
C LEU A 54 -12.94 0.97 -0.07
N GLY A 55 -13.75 1.72 0.68
CA GLY A 55 -15.15 1.37 0.93
C GLY A 55 -15.32 0.06 1.73
N ASP A 56 -14.30 -0.37 2.45
CA ASP A 56 -14.29 -1.54 3.32
C ASP A 56 -14.69 -1.19 4.76
N THR A 57 -15.07 -2.19 5.54
CA THR A 57 -15.36 -2.04 6.97
C THR A 57 -14.79 -3.20 7.76
N GLY A 58 -14.68 -3.04 9.09
CA GLY A 58 -14.31 -4.14 9.98
C GLY A 58 -15.30 -5.32 9.97
N ARG A 59 -16.52 -5.12 9.47
CA ARG A 59 -17.53 -6.18 9.31
C ARG A 59 -17.48 -6.82 7.93
N ALA A 60 -17.38 -6.02 6.87
CA ALA A 60 -17.40 -6.52 5.49
C ALA A 60 -16.06 -7.17 5.09
N GLN A 61 -14.93 -6.61 5.55
CA GLN A 61 -13.57 -7.12 5.34
C GLN A 61 -13.28 -7.62 3.92
N ARG A 62 -13.75 -6.86 2.91
CA ARG A 62 -13.65 -7.21 1.49
C ARG A 62 -12.21 -7.09 0.96
N TYR A 63 -11.44 -6.19 1.55
CA TYR A 63 -10.06 -5.92 1.14
C TYR A 63 -9.07 -6.31 2.22
N ILE A 64 -9.31 -5.91 3.47
CA ILE A 64 -8.40 -6.18 4.59
C ILE A 64 -9.10 -7.07 5.62
N ARG A 65 -8.70 -8.34 5.64
CA ARG A 65 -9.17 -9.33 6.62
C ARG A 65 -8.35 -9.26 7.90
N THR A 66 -9.03 -9.16 9.04
CA THR A 66 -8.44 -9.32 10.37
C THR A 66 -8.42 -10.80 10.70
N VAL A 67 -7.24 -11.32 11.07
CA VAL A 67 -7.06 -12.69 11.57
C VAL A 67 -6.81 -12.59 13.08
N PRO A 68 -7.80 -12.94 13.93
CA PRO A 68 -7.70 -12.79 15.38
C PRO A 68 -6.40 -13.41 15.94
N GLY A 69 -5.74 -12.68 16.83
CA GLY A 69 -4.47 -13.10 17.44
C GLY A 69 -3.25 -13.14 16.50
N ARG A 70 -3.43 -12.99 15.18
CA ARG A 70 -2.34 -13.13 14.20
C ARG A 70 -1.98 -11.84 13.48
N GLY A 71 -2.98 -11.07 13.03
CA GLY A 71 -2.74 -9.81 12.33
C GLY A 71 -3.71 -9.57 11.18
N TYR A 72 -3.18 -9.12 10.04
CA TYR A 72 -3.99 -8.66 8.90
C TYR A 72 -3.52 -9.26 7.58
N ARG A 73 -4.44 -9.37 6.63
CA ARG A 73 -4.14 -9.85 5.27
C ARG A 73 -4.96 -9.08 4.24
N PHE A 74 -4.31 -8.70 3.14
CA PHE A 74 -5.01 -8.24 1.95
C PHE A 74 -5.60 -9.45 1.21
N VAL A 75 -6.90 -9.44 0.93
CA VAL A 75 -7.63 -10.62 0.41
C VAL A 75 -8.34 -10.37 -0.91
N ALA A 76 -8.46 -9.12 -1.38
CA ALA A 76 -9.05 -8.84 -2.67
C ALA A 76 -8.12 -9.29 -3.82
N PRO A 77 -8.67 -9.65 -4.99
CA PRO A 77 -7.87 -9.88 -6.19
C PRO A 77 -7.04 -8.63 -6.55
N VAL A 78 -5.78 -8.83 -6.93
CA VAL A 78 -4.88 -7.77 -7.37
C VAL A 78 -4.46 -8.07 -8.81
N VAL A 79 -4.76 -7.15 -9.71
CA VAL A 79 -4.30 -7.20 -11.10
C VAL A 79 -3.16 -6.19 -11.25
N ALA A 80 -1.97 -6.67 -11.63
CA ALA A 80 -0.87 -5.78 -11.93
C ALA A 80 -1.16 -5.09 -13.27
N SER A 81 -1.48 -3.80 -13.22
CA SER A 81 -1.52 -2.98 -14.43
C SER A 81 -0.11 -2.52 -14.74
N ARG A 82 0.44 -2.97 -15.86
CA ARG A 82 1.67 -2.39 -16.39
C ARG A 82 1.31 -1.08 -17.07
N VAL A 83 1.70 0.04 -16.46
CA VAL A 83 1.76 1.31 -17.17
C VAL A 83 2.89 1.16 -18.18
N LEU A 84 2.53 0.95 -19.45
CA LEU A 84 3.52 1.06 -20.51
C LEU A 84 4.00 2.50 -20.50
N PRO A 85 5.32 2.75 -20.54
CA PRO A 85 5.81 4.10 -20.77
C PRO A 85 5.14 4.56 -22.07
N THR A 86 4.35 5.62 -22.00
CA THR A 86 3.90 6.29 -23.21
C THR A 86 5.17 6.64 -23.96
N PRO A 87 5.39 6.13 -25.19
CA PRO A 87 6.54 6.55 -25.96
C PRO A 87 6.47 8.06 -26.00
N SER A 88 7.45 8.72 -25.38
CA SER A 88 7.56 10.16 -25.47
C SER A 88 7.77 10.44 -26.95
N THR A 89 6.73 10.93 -27.61
CA THR A 89 6.77 11.32 -29.00
C THR A 89 7.62 12.59 -29.12
N TRP A 90 8.92 12.45 -28.98
CA TRP A 90 9.86 13.36 -29.61
C TRP A 90 10.44 12.68 -30.82
N SER A 91 9.59 12.61 -31.83
CA SER A 91 9.99 12.65 -33.24
C SER A 91 10.62 14.01 -33.52
N HIS A 92 11.86 14.24 -33.07
CA HIS A 92 12.73 15.15 -33.80
C HIS A 92 13.36 14.37 -34.95
N THR A 93 12.53 14.10 -35.97
CA THR A 93 13.04 13.99 -37.33
C THR A 93 13.49 15.38 -37.72
N VAL A 94 14.79 15.66 -37.56
CA VAL A 94 15.48 16.60 -38.44
C VAL A 94 16.54 15.79 -39.17
N ILE A 95 16.19 15.46 -40.40
CA ILE A 95 17.09 15.04 -41.47
C ILE A 95 18.10 16.18 -41.68
N LEU A 96 19.40 15.88 -41.67
CA LEU A 96 20.47 16.39 -42.56
C LEU A 96 21.81 15.90 -41.95
N SER A 97 22.49 14.95 -42.59
CA SER A 97 23.56 15.20 -43.57
C SER A 97 24.73 16.01 -42.98
N GLN A 98 25.82 15.33 -42.61
CA GLN A 98 27.17 15.50 -43.19
C GLN A 98 28.04 14.30 -42.79
#